data_AF-A0A5J9SMR0-F1
#
_entry.id   AF-A0A5J9SMR0-F1
#
_cell.length_a   1.000
_cell.length_b   1.000
_cell.length_c   1.000
_cell.angle_alpha   90.00
_cell.angle_beta   90.00
_cell.angle_gamma   90.00
#
_symmetry.space_group_name_H-M   'P 1'
#
loop_
_entity.id
_entity.type
_entity.pdbx_description
1 polymer ?
#
loop_
_entity_poly.entity_id
_entity_poly.type
_entity_poly.pdbx_seq_one_letter_code
_entity_poly.pdbx_strand_id
1 'polypeptide(L)'
;MFREAARLDPGAKLFVNDYNVECANDPNATPERYMALIDDLRRGGAQVGGIGLQGHVSNPVGEVICDALDKLAAMDLPIWITELDVGEQDEALRADDLEVVLREAYAHPAVEGVIFWGIMQGHMWRRDAALLNADGTLNRAGQRFVDLRSEWMSNARGRMDAEGQFKFRGFHGTYVVELTTPAGTKMLKAFTIDKGDAPLVLDMDNL
;
A
#
# COMPACT_ATOMS: atom_id res chain seq x y z
N MET A 1 -20.24 -1.67 19.62
CA MET A 1 -19.81 -0.83 18.48
C MET A 1 -19.92 -1.58 17.16
N PHE A 2 -19.08 -2.58 16.87
CA PHE A 2 -19.09 -3.32 15.59
C PHE A 2 -20.46 -3.82 15.12
N ARG A 3 -21.20 -4.53 15.99
CA ARG A 3 -22.55 -5.04 15.64
C ARG A 3 -23.52 -3.93 15.25
N GLU A 4 -23.44 -2.79 15.92
CA GLU A 4 -24.32 -1.65 15.63
C GLU A 4 -23.91 -0.93 14.35
N ALA A 5 -22.59 -0.78 14.11
CA ALA A 5 -22.07 -0.24 12.86
C ALA A 5 -22.51 -1.10 11.66
N ALA A 6 -22.34 -2.42 11.74
CA ALA A 6 -22.78 -3.36 10.70
C ALA A 6 -24.31 -3.38 10.51
N ARG A 7 -25.09 -3.11 11.57
CA ARG A 7 -26.55 -2.98 11.47
C ARG A 7 -26.97 -1.72 10.71
N LEU A 8 -26.25 -0.62 10.89
CA LEU A 8 -26.53 0.67 10.26
C LEU A 8 -26.02 0.72 8.82
N ASP A 9 -24.86 0.14 8.55
CA ASP A 9 -24.28 0.00 7.21
C ASP A 9 -23.70 -1.42 7.01
N PRO A 10 -24.51 -2.36 6.48
CA PRO A 10 -24.07 -3.72 6.22
C PRO A 10 -23.02 -3.86 5.12
N GLY A 11 -22.82 -2.81 4.31
CA GLY A 11 -21.84 -2.81 3.23
C GLY A 11 -20.44 -2.37 3.68
N ALA A 12 -20.32 -1.74 4.86
CA ALA A 12 -19.05 -1.26 5.38
C ALA A 12 -18.12 -2.41 5.79
N LYS A 13 -16.86 -2.35 5.32
CA LYS A 13 -15.78 -3.21 5.84
C LYS A 13 -15.29 -2.59 7.15
N LEU A 14 -15.52 -3.25 8.28
CA LEU A 14 -15.17 -2.72 9.60
C LEU A 14 -13.76 -3.16 10.01
N PHE A 15 -12.91 -2.20 10.37
CA PHE A 15 -11.54 -2.44 10.79
C PHE A 15 -11.42 -2.32 12.31
N VAL A 16 -10.59 -3.16 12.92
CA VAL A 16 -9.95 -2.81 14.20
C VAL A 16 -8.70 -2.01 13.82
N ASN A 17 -8.40 -0.91 14.52
CA ASN A 17 -7.26 -0.06 14.22
C ASN A 17 -6.48 0.25 15.50
N ASP A 18 -5.16 0.07 15.48
CA ASP A 18 -4.30 0.30 16.65
C ASP A 18 -2.87 0.69 16.24
N TYR A 19 -2.09 1.22 17.18
CA TYR A 19 -0.72 1.72 16.97
C TYR A 19 0.35 0.81 17.57
N ASN A 20 1.61 1.04 17.19
CA ASN A 20 2.83 0.34 17.67
C ASN A 20 2.95 -1.16 17.32
N VAL A 21 1.89 -1.79 16.82
CA VAL A 21 1.83 -3.23 16.54
C VAL A 21 2.95 -3.69 15.60
N GLU A 22 3.32 -2.84 14.65
CA GLU A 22 4.33 -3.08 13.62
C GLU A 22 5.76 -2.67 14.01
N CYS A 23 5.96 -2.07 15.20
CA CYS A 23 7.23 -1.44 15.58
C CYS A 23 8.03 -2.19 16.66
N ALA A 24 7.43 -3.19 17.34
CA ALA A 24 8.01 -3.92 18.49
C ALA A 24 8.61 -3.02 19.60
N ASN A 25 8.14 -1.78 19.71
CA ASN A 25 8.62 -0.78 20.67
C ASN A 25 7.73 -0.67 21.93
N ASP A 26 6.57 -1.33 21.94
CA ASP A 26 5.64 -1.37 23.06
C ASP A 26 5.24 -2.83 23.37
N PRO A 27 5.59 -3.37 24.55
CA PRO A 27 5.25 -4.74 24.93
C PRO A 27 3.73 -4.98 25.09
N ASN A 28 2.91 -3.92 25.13
CA ASN A 28 1.45 -4.04 25.19
C ASN A 28 0.79 -4.07 23.82
N ALA A 29 1.50 -3.64 22.77
CA ALA A 29 1.04 -3.57 21.39
C ALA A 29 1.88 -4.50 20.52
N THR A 30 1.75 -5.81 20.76
CA THR A 30 2.38 -6.84 19.93
C THR A 30 1.36 -7.42 18.94
N PRO A 31 1.80 -7.97 17.79
CA PRO A 31 0.90 -8.66 16.86
C PRO A 31 0.03 -9.71 17.54
N GLU A 32 0.59 -10.51 18.45
CA GLU A 32 -0.13 -11.59 19.11
C GLU A 32 -1.25 -11.07 20.04
N ARG A 33 -0.98 -9.98 20.76
CA ARG A 33 -2.00 -9.32 21.61
C ARG A 33 -3.10 -8.70 20.76
N TYR A 34 -2.73 -8.13 19.63
CA TYR A 34 -3.68 -7.52 18.70
C TYR A 34 -4.57 -8.57 18.03
N MET A 35 -3.98 -9.69 17.59
CA MET A 35 -4.71 -10.86 17.09
C MET A 35 -5.69 -11.40 18.13
N ALA A 36 -5.26 -11.54 19.39
CA ALA A 36 -6.14 -11.98 20.48
C ALA A 36 -7.34 -11.03 20.67
N LEU A 37 -7.12 -9.71 20.64
CA LEU A 37 -8.20 -8.73 20.68
C LEU A 37 -9.19 -8.89 19.51
N ILE A 38 -8.68 -9.05 18.29
CA ILE A 38 -9.51 -9.25 17.09
C ILE A 38 -10.33 -10.54 17.22
N ASP A 39 -9.73 -11.63 17.70
CA ASP A 39 -10.43 -12.89 17.91
C ASP A 39 -11.49 -12.79 19.01
N ASP A 40 -11.20 -12.07 20.11
CA ASP A 40 -12.18 -11.79 21.17
C ASP A 40 -13.40 -11.03 20.61
N LEU A 41 -13.17 -10.02 19.78
CA LEU A 41 -14.22 -9.28 19.10
C LEU A 41 -15.04 -10.18 18.17
N ARG A 42 -14.38 -11.01 17.36
CA ARG A 42 -15.03 -11.99 16.46
C ARG A 42 -15.87 -13.01 17.25
N ARG A 43 -15.36 -13.56 18.36
CA ARG A 43 -16.12 -14.45 19.26
C ARG A 43 -17.32 -13.73 19.90
N GLY A 44 -17.19 -12.42 20.14
CA GLY A 44 -18.30 -11.56 20.54
C GLY A 44 -19.32 -11.26 19.43
N GLY A 45 -19.16 -11.79 18.22
CA GLY A 45 -20.05 -11.56 17.09
C GLY A 45 -19.78 -10.25 16.34
N ALA A 46 -18.59 -9.65 16.48
CA ALA A 46 -18.18 -8.54 15.64
C ALA A 46 -17.81 -9.04 14.24
N GLN A 47 -18.37 -8.41 13.20
CA GLN A 47 -17.97 -8.64 11.81
C GLN A 47 -16.72 -7.80 11.51
N VAL A 48 -15.55 -8.31 11.93
CA VAL A 48 -14.26 -7.68 11.61
C VAL A 48 -13.88 -8.03 10.18
N GLY A 49 -13.74 -7.01 9.34
CA GLY A 49 -13.44 -7.12 7.92
C GLY A 49 -12.02 -6.70 7.52
N GLY A 50 -11.21 -6.19 8.45
CA GLY A 50 -9.83 -5.81 8.19
C GLY A 50 -9.04 -5.46 9.45
N ILE A 51 -7.71 -5.40 9.29
CA ILE A 51 -6.74 -5.03 10.32
C ILE A 51 -6.14 -3.68 9.94
N GLY A 52 -6.28 -2.70 10.82
CA GLY A 52 -5.67 -1.38 10.70
C GLY A 52 -4.42 -1.32 11.58
N LEU A 53 -3.32 -0.88 10.98
CA LEU A 53 -2.09 -0.49 11.65
C LEU A 53 -1.96 1.01 11.47
N GLN A 54 -1.90 1.78 12.55
CA GLN A 54 -1.79 3.24 12.41
C GLN A 54 -0.54 3.59 11.60
N GLY A 55 0.62 2.99 11.85
CA GLY A 55 1.83 3.31 11.08
C GLY A 55 2.49 4.61 11.51
N HIS A 56 2.37 4.98 12.79
CA HIS A 56 3.13 6.08 13.38
C HIS A 56 4.52 5.58 13.76
N VAL A 57 5.42 5.55 12.78
CA VAL A 57 6.71 4.87 12.91
C VAL A 57 7.84 5.85 13.23
N SER A 58 8.87 5.36 13.93
CA SER A 58 10.18 6.00 14.10
C SER A 58 11.24 4.92 14.18
N ASN A 59 12.37 5.12 13.49
CA ASN A 59 13.46 4.15 13.43
C ASN A 59 12.97 2.73 13.02
N PRO A 60 12.25 2.60 11.88
CA PRO A 60 11.73 1.32 11.42
C PRO A 60 12.84 0.29 11.22
N VAL A 61 12.53 -0.96 11.58
CA VAL A 61 13.36 -2.11 11.25
C VAL A 61 12.54 -3.01 10.33
N GLY A 62 13.00 -3.18 9.08
CA GLY A 62 12.25 -3.91 8.05
C GLY A 62 11.86 -5.32 8.50
N GLU A 63 12.79 -6.07 9.09
CA GLU A 63 12.54 -7.43 9.61
C GLU A 63 11.44 -7.47 10.69
N VAL A 64 11.32 -6.42 11.51
CA VAL A 64 10.29 -6.32 12.56
C VAL A 64 8.92 -6.06 11.94
N ILE A 65 8.85 -5.14 10.97
CA ILE A 65 7.61 -4.85 10.24
C ILE A 65 7.17 -6.08 9.47
N CYS A 66 8.09 -6.75 8.79
CA CYS A 66 7.87 -7.99 8.04
C CYS A 66 7.29 -9.09 8.95
N ASP A 67 7.93 -9.37 10.10
CA ASP A 67 7.44 -10.35 11.07
C ASP A 67 6.04 -10.01 11.61
N ALA A 68 5.78 -8.72 11.89
CA ALA A 68 4.46 -8.28 12.33
C ALA A 68 3.39 -8.50 11.25
N LEU A 69 3.67 -8.16 10.00
CA LEU A 69 2.76 -8.36 8.88
C LEU A 69 2.50 -9.86 8.63
N ASP A 70 3.53 -10.70 8.65
CA ASP A 70 3.43 -12.15 8.49
C ASP A 70 2.50 -12.78 9.55
N LYS A 71 2.66 -12.37 10.81
CA LYS A 71 1.81 -12.85 11.91
C LYS A 71 0.36 -12.42 11.73
N LEU A 72 0.12 -11.15 11.41
CA LEU A 72 -1.24 -10.62 11.23
C LEU A 72 -1.93 -11.22 10.00
N ALA A 73 -1.17 -11.55 8.95
CA ALA A 73 -1.68 -12.19 7.74
C ALA A 73 -2.29 -13.58 8.01
N ALA A 74 -1.84 -14.28 9.06
CA ALA A 74 -2.42 -15.55 9.48
C ALA A 74 -3.90 -15.45 9.89
N MET A 75 -4.43 -14.24 10.13
CA MET A 75 -5.85 -14.01 10.44
C MET A 75 -6.78 -14.02 9.22
N ASP A 76 -6.24 -14.14 8.01
CA ASP A 76 -6.98 -14.10 6.74
C ASP A 76 -7.86 -12.84 6.63
N LEU A 77 -7.27 -11.70 6.99
CA LEU A 77 -7.87 -10.38 6.89
C LEU A 77 -6.96 -9.46 6.09
N PRO A 78 -7.52 -8.52 5.31
CA PRO A 78 -6.72 -7.49 4.67
C PRO A 78 -6.12 -6.56 5.72
N ILE A 79 -4.84 -6.24 5.55
CA ILE A 79 -4.09 -5.31 6.40
C ILE A 79 -4.02 -3.97 5.68
N TRP A 80 -4.29 -2.89 6.43
CA TRP A 80 -4.13 -1.53 5.96
C TRP A 80 -3.22 -0.78 6.92
N ILE A 81 -2.24 -0.06 6.38
CA ILE A 81 -1.54 0.97 7.13
C ILE A 81 -2.37 2.24 7.00
N THR A 82 -3.07 2.64 8.05
CA THR A 82 -4.19 3.59 7.96
C THR A 82 -3.79 5.05 8.21
N GLU A 83 -2.66 5.29 8.86
CA GLU A 83 -2.25 6.61 9.37
C GLU A 83 -0.71 6.80 9.26
N LEU A 84 -0.12 6.33 8.16
CA LEU A 84 1.33 6.32 7.99
C LEU A 84 1.92 7.72 8.15
N ASP A 85 2.84 7.85 9.11
CA ASP A 85 3.80 8.93 9.17
C ASP A 85 5.10 8.42 9.80
N VAL A 86 6.23 8.95 9.35
CA VAL A 86 7.56 8.55 9.82
C VAL A 86 8.21 9.76 10.45
N GLY A 87 8.39 9.72 11.76
CA GLY A 87 8.99 10.84 12.50
C GLY A 87 10.49 10.68 12.66
N GLU A 88 11.23 11.58 12.03
CA GLU A 88 12.69 11.69 12.10
C GLU A 88 13.10 13.12 11.72
N GLN A 89 13.98 13.71 12.53
CA GLN A 89 14.41 15.11 12.43
C GLN A 89 15.33 15.34 11.23
N ASP A 90 16.23 14.39 10.93
CA ASP A 90 17.04 14.43 9.71
C ASP A 90 16.19 14.00 8.50
N GLU A 91 15.97 14.91 7.56
CA GLU A 91 15.12 14.61 6.40
C GLU A 91 15.66 13.50 5.50
N ALA A 92 16.98 13.30 5.43
CA ALA A 92 17.55 12.19 4.66
C ALA A 92 17.26 10.87 5.35
N LEU A 93 17.47 10.82 6.67
CA LEU A 93 17.20 9.62 7.45
C LEU A 93 15.69 9.30 7.47
N ARG A 94 14.83 10.33 7.56
CA ARG A 94 13.38 10.18 7.40
C ARG A 94 13.00 9.60 6.03
N ALA A 95 13.70 10.00 4.97
CA ALA A 95 13.46 9.46 3.64
C ALA A 95 13.81 7.97 3.57
N ASP A 96 14.96 7.58 4.14
CA ASP A 96 15.39 6.18 4.18
C ASP A 96 14.45 5.33 5.05
N ASP A 97 14.03 5.84 6.21
CA ASP A 97 13.07 5.20 7.10
C ASP A 97 11.70 5.02 6.42
N LEU A 98 11.21 6.05 5.72
CA LEU A 98 9.97 5.96 4.94
C LEU A 98 10.05 4.88 3.86
N GLU A 99 11.19 4.75 3.19
CA GLU A 99 11.40 3.71 2.19
C GLU A 99 11.31 2.31 2.80
N VAL A 100 11.89 2.08 3.98
CA VAL A 100 11.78 0.79 4.69
C VAL A 100 10.32 0.41 4.88
N VAL A 101 9.51 1.29 5.50
CA VAL A 101 8.10 1.00 5.78
C VAL A 101 7.32 0.75 4.50
N LEU A 102 7.49 1.61 3.48
CA LEU A 102 6.76 1.49 2.23
C LEU A 102 7.14 0.23 1.44
N ARG A 103 8.42 -0.19 1.46
CA ARG A 103 8.85 -1.42 0.79
C ARG A 103 8.28 -2.67 1.45
N GLU A 104 8.30 -2.75 2.78
CA GLU A 104 7.69 -3.89 3.50
C GLU A 104 6.19 -3.94 3.25
N ALA A 105 5.50 -2.79 3.34
CA ALA A 105 4.08 -2.69 3.04
C ALA A 105 3.75 -3.10 1.59
N TYR A 106 4.55 -2.66 0.62
CA TYR A 106 4.35 -2.97 -0.80
C TYR A 106 4.64 -4.44 -1.13
N ALA A 107 5.65 -5.04 -0.49
CA ALA A 107 6.06 -6.41 -0.74
C ALA A 107 5.08 -7.44 -0.15
N HIS A 108 4.37 -7.09 0.91
CA HIS A 108 3.57 -8.05 1.67
C HIS A 108 2.16 -8.26 1.07
N PRO A 109 1.78 -9.49 0.66
CA PRO A 109 0.56 -9.75 -0.12
C PRO A 109 -0.77 -9.50 0.62
N ALA A 110 -0.76 -9.55 1.95
CA ALA A 110 -1.93 -9.24 2.78
C ALA A 110 -2.17 -7.73 2.97
N VAL A 111 -1.21 -6.88 2.61
CA VAL A 111 -1.38 -5.42 2.67
C VAL A 111 -2.16 -4.97 1.45
N GLU A 112 -3.33 -4.37 1.68
CA GLU A 112 -4.23 -3.89 0.62
C GLU A 112 -4.25 -2.37 0.48
N GLY A 113 -3.68 -1.63 1.45
CA GLY A 113 -3.70 -0.18 1.41
C GLY A 113 -2.72 0.49 2.37
N VAL A 114 -2.25 1.67 1.97
CA VAL A 114 -1.47 2.61 2.78
C VAL A 114 -2.10 3.99 2.65
N ILE A 115 -2.38 4.63 3.78
CA ILE A 115 -2.92 5.99 3.88
C ILE A 115 -1.97 6.80 4.75
N PHE A 116 -1.59 8.00 4.31
CA PHE A 116 -0.75 8.92 5.08
C PHE A 116 -1.57 9.74 6.08
N TRP A 117 -1.05 9.96 7.29
CA TRP A 117 -1.69 10.81 8.30
C TRP A 117 -1.33 12.29 8.14
N GLY A 118 -1.71 12.81 6.98
CA GLY A 118 -1.26 14.11 6.49
C GLY A 118 0.11 14.03 5.83
N ILE A 119 0.46 15.10 5.12
CA ILE A 119 1.73 15.18 4.38
C ILE A 119 2.41 16.54 4.48
N MET A 120 1.75 17.57 5.02
CA MET A 120 2.17 18.97 4.87
C MET A 120 2.73 19.54 6.17
N GLN A 121 3.93 20.10 6.09
CA GLN A 121 4.59 20.78 7.21
C GLN A 121 3.68 21.87 7.80
N GLY A 122 3.67 21.97 9.13
CA GLY A 122 2.79 22.88 9.87
C GLY A 122 1.34 22.39 10.00
N HIS A 123 0.95 21.32 9.30
CA HIS A 123 -0.38 20.71 9.38
C HIS A 123 -0.34 19.24 9.83
N MET A 124 0.85 18.70 10.05
CA MET A 124 1.07 17.41 10.69
C MET A 124 0.89 17.52 12.21
N TRP A 125 0.39 16.46 12.83
CA TRP A 125 0.37 16.33 14.29
C TRP A 125 1.78 16.10 14.88
N ARG A 126 2.67 15.44 14.12
CA ARG A 126 4.10 15.27 14.43
C ARG A 126 4.93 16.27 13.63
N ARG A 127 5.81 16.99 14.34
CA ARG A 127 6.63 18.07 13.75
C ARG A 127 7.49 17.59 12.58
N ASP A 128 8.17 16.46 12.77
CA ASP A 128 9.23 15.99 11.88
C ASP A 128 8.77 14.78 11.04
N ALA A 129 7.56 14.83 10.48
CA ALA A 129 6.97 13.72 9.72
C ALA A 129 6.35 14.11 8.35
N ALA A 130 6.53 15.36 7.92
CA ALA A 130 5.94 15.85 6.67
C ALA A 130 6.69 15.33 5.43
N LEU A 131 5.98 15.22 4.30
CA LEU A 131 6.53 14.96 2.96
C LEU A 131 6.64 16.25 2.12
N LEU A 132 5.79 17.23 2.42
CA LEU A 132 5.77 18.55 1.81
C LEU A 132 6.21 19.61 2.82
N ASN A 133 7.03 20.55 2.36
CA ASN A 133 7.33 21.78 3.07
C ASN A 133 6.09 22.67 3.17
N ALA A 134 6.15 23.70 4.01
CA ALA A 134 5.02 24.62 4.22
C ALA A 134 4.62 25.41 2.96
N ASP A 135 5.52 25.52 1.98
CA ASP A 135 5.28 26.15 0.68
C ASP A 135 4.73 25.16 -0.39
N GLY A 136 4.48 23.90 -0.01
CA GLY A 136 3.97 22.85 -0.90
C GLY A 136 5.04 22.14 -1.74
N THR A 137 6.32 22.49 -1.59
CA THR A 137 7.42 21.76 -2.27
C THR A 137 7.71 20.42 -1.58
N LEU A 138 8.20 19.43 -2.33
CA LEU A 138 8.64 18.15 -1.75
C LEU A 138 9.92 18.35 -0.93
N ASN A 139 9.98 17.73 0.24
CA ASN A 139 11.25 17.50 0.93
C ASN A 139 11.85 16.15 0.52
N ARG A 140 12.95 15.74 1.15
CA ARG A 140 13.64 14.47 0.81
C ARG A 140 12.75 13.24 0.97
N ALA A 141 11.95 13.16 2.05
CA ALA A 141 11.03 12.05 2.26
C ALA A 141 9.90 12.04 1.22
N GLY A 142 9.36 13.22 0.88
CA GLY A 142 8.40 13.35 -0.20
C GLY A 142 8.95 12.93 -1.57
N GLN A 143 10.20 13.33 -1.89
CA GLN A 143 10.86 12.90 -3.12
C GLN A 143 11.07 11.38 -3.15
N ARG A 144 11.49 10.78 -2.03
CA ARG A 144 11.63 9.32 -1.93
C ARG A 144 10.32 8.59 -2.23
N PHE A 145 9.20 9.05 -1.70
CA PHE A 145 7.90 8.47 -2.02
C PHE A 145 7.57 8.56 -3.52
N VAL A 146 7.86 9.69 -4.17
CA VAL A 146 7.66 9.86 -5.62
C VAL A 146 8.56 8.93 -6.42
N ASP A 147 9.80 8.74 -5.99
CA ASP A 147 10.77 7.85 -6.65
C ASP A 147 10.33 6.38 -6.54
N LEU A 148 9.92 5.93 -5.35
CA LEU A 148 9.37 4.59 -5.13
C LEU A 148 8.09 4.36 -5.96
N ARG A 149 7.19 5.34 -5.97
CA ARG A 149 5.99 5.26 -6.82
C ARG A 149 6.38 5.14 -8.30
N SER A 150 7.43 5.82 -8.74
CA SER A 150 7.90 5.71 -10.12
C SER A 150 8.53 4.34 -10.40
N GLU A 151 9.28 3.79 -9.45
CA GLU A 151 9.83 2.42 -9.50
C GLU A 151 8.73 1.35 -9.62
N TRP A 152 7.64 1.52 -8.88
CA TRP A 152 6.53 0.57 -8.83
C TRP A 152 5.47 0.75 -9.91
N MET A 153 5.71 1.64 -10.88
CA MET A 153 4.86 1.83 -12.05
C MET A 153 5.47 1.10 -13.24
N SER A 154 4.66 0.30 -13.94
CA SER A 154 5.11 -0.41 -15.13
C SER A 154 4.77 0.36 -16.39
N ASN A 155 5.78 0.63 -17.22
CA ASN A 155 5.64 1.27 -18.51
C ASN A 155 6.45 0.50 -19.55
N ALA A 156 5.90 0.30 -20.75
CA ALA A 156 6.63 -0.33 -21.84
C ALA A 156 6.25 0.29 -23.18
N ARG A 157 7.21 0.31 -24.10
CA ARG A 157 7.01 0.75 -25.49
C ARG A 157 7.85 -0.12 -26.41
N GLY A 158 7.28 -0.51 -27.54
CA GLY A 158 8.01 -1.19 -28.59
C GLY A 158 7.18 -1.41 -29.84
N ARG A 159 7.65 -2.33 -30.68
CA ARG A 159 6.93 -2.80 -31.87
C ARG A 159 6.46 -4.21 -31.61
N MET A 160 5.34 -4.58 -32.23
CA MET A 160 4.94 -5.98 -32.32
C MET A 160 6.00 -6.78 -33.12
N ASP A 161 6.15 -8.05 -32.80
CA ASP A 161 6.96 -8.99 -33.57
C ASP A 161 6.28 -9.40 -34.89
N ALA A 162 6.92 -10.31 -35.63
CA ALA A 162 6.41 -10.76 -36.94
C ALA A 162 5.07 -11.50 -36.83
N GLU A 163 4.77 -12.03 -35.64
CA GLU A 163 3.54 -12.73 -35.28
C GLU A 163 2.48 -11.79 -34.68
N GLY A 164 2.74 -10.47 -34.64
CA GLY A 164 1.80 -9.47 -34.12
C GLY A 164 1.76 -9.35 -32.60
N GLN A 165 2.73 -9.93 -31.88
CA GLN A 165 2.75 -9.99 -30.42
C GLN A 165 3.67 -8.91 -29.81
N PHE A 166 3.30 -8.44 -28.62
CA PHE A 166 4.14 -7.56 -27.81
C PHE A 166 4.20 -8.10 -26.37
N LYS A 167 5.41 -8.38 -25.88
CA LYS A 167 5.62 -8.91 -24.53
C LYS A 167 5.75 -7.77 -23.53
N PHE A 168 4.95 -7.84 -22.47
CA PHE A 168 4.92 -6.88 -21.38
C PHE A 168 5.01 -7.61 -20.05
N ARG A 169 5.79 -7.07 -19.12
CA ARG A 169 5.79 -7.44 -17.71
C ARG A 169 5.44 -6.19 -16.92
N GLY A 170 4.45 -6.29 -16.04
CA GLY A 170 4.09 -5.20 -15.16
C GLY A 170 3.53 -5.69 -13.82
N PHE A 171 3.43 -4.79 -12.86
CA PHE A 171 2.80 -5.03 -11.57
C PHE A 171 1.29 -5.27 -11.73
N HIS A 172 0.66 -5.94 -10.75
CA HIS A 172 -0.79 -6.09 -10.70
C HIS A 172 -1.48 -4.71 -10.76
N GLY A 173 -2.48 -4.58 -11.63
CA GLY A 173 -3.19 -3.31 -11.81
C GLY A 173 -3.88 -3.17 -13.17
N THR A 174 -4.52 -2.01 -13.36
CA THR A 174 -5.16 -1.64 -14.63
C THR A 174 -4.21 -0.83 -15.49
N TYR A 175 -4.14 -1.21 -16.77
CA TYR A 175 -3.29 -0.59 -17.78
C TYR A 175 -4.09 -0.15 -18.99
N VAL A 176 -3.51 0.77 -19.75
CA VAL A 176 -4.00 1.15 -21.08
C VAL A 176 -2.86 0.97 -22.06
N VAL A 177 -3.09 0.19 -23.13
CA VAL A 177 -2.17 0.10 -24.26
C VAL A 177 -2.61 1.10 -25.34
N GLU A 178 -1.66 1.90 -25.82
CA GLU A 178 -1.81 2.72 -27.03
C GLU A 178 -1.13 2.03 -28.22
N LEU A 179 -1.90 1.68 -29.24
CA LEU A 179 -1.37 1.18 -30.51
C LEU A 179 -1.33 2.30 -31.53
N THR A 180 -0.25 2.36 -32.31
CA THR A 180 -0.13 3.24 -33.48
C THR A 180 0.12 2.39 -34.72
N THR A 181 -0.80 2.44 -35.68
CA THR A 181 -0.65 1.73 -36.96
C THR A 181 0.35 2.45 -37.87
N PRO A 182 0.86 1.80 -38.94
CA PRO A 182 1.71 2.47 -39.93
C PRO A 182 1.04 3.69 -40.59
N ALA A 183 -0.30 3.72 -40.64
CA ALA A 183 -1.08 4.85 -41.15
C ALA A 183 -1.19 6.02 -40.14
N GLY A 184 -0.62 5.88 -38.94
CA GLY A 184 -0.68 6.89 -37.88
C GLY A 184 -1.94 6.85 -37.03
N THR A 185 -2.86 5.91 -37.27
CA THR A 185 -4.07 5.73 -36.46
C THR A 185 -3.69 5.27 -35.06
N LYS A 186 -4.24 5.95 -34.04
CA LYS A 186 -4.07 5.61 -32.62
C LYS A 186 -5.28 4.88 -32.06
N MET A 187 -5.05 3.85 -31.27
CA MET A 187 -6.11 3.05 -30.63
C MET A 187 -5.75 2.79 -29.17
N LEU A 188 -6.74 2.82 -28.28
CA LEU A 188 -6.57 2.60 -26.85
C LEU A 188 -7.35 1.36 -26.42
N LYS A 189 -6.75 0.50 -25.60
CA LYS A 189 -7.43 -0.64 -24.99
C LYS A 189 -7.01 -0.78 -23.53
N ALA A 190 -7.99 -0.90 -22.63
CA ALA A 190 -7.73 -1.16 -21.22
C ALA A 190 -7.60 -2.68 -20.98
N PHE A 191 -6.74 -3.06 -20.05
CA PHE A 191 -6.61 -4.43 -19.58
C PHE A 191 -6.15 -4.45 -18.12
N THR A 192 -6.36 -5.58 -17.45
CA THR A 192 -5.94 -5.79 -16.05
C THR A 192 -4.92 -6.90 -15.99
N ILE A 193 -3.84 -6.69 -15.24
CA ILE A 193 -2.94 -7.75 -14.79
C ILE A 193 -3.39 -8.14 -13.40
N ASP A 194 -3.87 -9.38 -13.25
CA ASP A 194 -4.26 -9.97 -11.97
C ASP A 194 -3.03 -10.28 -11.09
N LYS A 195 -3.25 -10.54 -9.80
CA LYS A 195 -2.18 -10.97 -8.88
C LYS A 195 -1.62 -12.32 -9.33
N GLY A 196 -0.29 -12.45 -9.39
CA GLY A 196 0.42 -13.70 -9.69
C GLY A 196 1.33 -13.62 -10.92
N ASP A 197 1.89 -14.76 -11.32
CA ASP A 197 2.88 -14.86 -12.41
C ASP A 197 2.29 -15.36 -13.74
N ALA A 198 0.96 -15.44 -13.85
CA ALA A 198 0.31 -15.94 -15.05
C ALA A 198 0.49 -14.97 -16.24
N PRO A 199 0.91 -15.46 -17.42
CA PRO A 199 1.02 -14.61 -18.60
C PRO A 199 -0.38 -14.19 -19.09
N LEU A 200 -0.56 -12.91 -19.38
CA LEU A 200 -1.75 -12.36 -20.02
C LEU A 200 -1.52 -12.20 -21.52
N VAL A 201 -2.42 -12.74 -22.35
CA VAL A 201 -2.43 -12.54 -23.80
C VAL A 201 -3.60 -11.65 -24.16
N LEU A 202 -3.32 -10.52 -24.80
CA LEU A 202 -4.33 -9.60 -25.31
C LEU A 202 -4.59 -9.91 -26.79
N ASP A 203 -5.83 -10.22 -27.15
CA ASP A 203 -6.26 -10.26 -28.54
C ASP A 203 -6.40 -8.82 -29.06
N MET A 204 -5.60 -8.49 -30.07
CA MET A 204 -5.52 -7.17 -30.69
C MET A 204 -6.15 -7.13 -32.09
N ASP A 205 -6.66 -8.27 -32.58
CA ASP A 205 -7.25 -8.39 -33.92
C ASP A 205 -8.72 -7.91 -33.98
N ASN A 206 -9.34 -7.72 -32.82
CA ASN A 206 -10.69 -7.18 -32.65
C ASN A 206 -10.70 -5.67 -32.33
N LEU A 207 -9.73 -4.92 -32.85
CA LEU A 207 -9.61 -3.47 -32.72
C LEU A 207 -10.05 -2.75 -33.98
#